data_AF-A0ABD2WC12-F1
#
_entry.id   AF-A0ABD2WC12-F1
#
_cell.length_a   1.000
_cell.length_b   1.000
_cell.length_c   1.000
_cell.angle_alpha   90.00
_cell.angle_beta   90.00
_cell.angle_gamma   90.00
#
_symmetry.space_group_name_H-M   'P 1'
#
loop_
_entity.id
_entity.type
_entity.pdbx_description
1 polymer ?
#
loop_
_entity_poly.entity_id
_entity_poly.type
_entity_poly.pdbx_seq_one_letter_code
_entity_poly.pdbx_strand_id
1 'polypeptide(L)'
;MAALNNKSQEYCENRDTTRRTLDLVFYGLTIALFAATIVTDLIAVIEHWFDTNKSWAYCTALLILVPSFFLQLLSLKWYQTNGKLKLFQWISHMFHLAVIHRFYFLLNSVLKSMKSKNTLKEKDWIFRLENDAFTLNLFTSLLVAVPQMIFQLYTMAVSQRVTFWTSK
;
A
#
# COMPACT_ATOMS: atom_id res chain seq x y z
N MET A 1 -47.68 0.23 2.90
CA MET A 1 -46.50 -0.51 3.42
C MET A 1 -45.49 -0.89 2.33
N ALA A 2 -45.91 -1.35 1.14
CA ALA A 2 -44.98 -1.69 0.04
C ALA A 2 -44.10 -0.52 -0.46
N ALA A 3 -44.62 0.70 -0.55
CA ALA A 3 -43.88 1.88 -1.00
C ALA A 3 -42.77 2.33 -0.02
N LEU A 4 -42.97 2.15 1.29
CA LEU A 4 -41.96 2.43 2.32
C LEU A 4 -40.81 1.40 2.25
N ASN A 5 -41.15 0.14 1.96
CA ASN A 5 -40.16 -0.92 1.81
C ASN A 5 -39.27 -0.68 0.58
N ASN A 6 -39.88 -0.31 -0.55
CA ASN A 6 -39.14 -0.02 -1.79
C ASN A 6 -38.19 1.17 -1.65
N LYS A 7 -38.66 2.25 -1.01
CA LYS A 7 -37.82 3.43 -0.74
C LYS A 7 -36.68 3.11 0.23
N SER A 8 -36.93 2.28 1.24
CA SER A 8 -35.87 1.83 2.16
C SER A 8 -34.82 0.93 1.49
N GLN A 9 -35.25 0.08 0.55
CA GLN A 9 -34.35 -0.76 -0.24
C GLN A 9 -33.49 0.07 -1.20
N GLU A 10 -34.09 1.04 -1.89
CA GLU A 10 -33.39 1.97 -2.78
C GLU A 10 -32.36 2.82 -2.03
N TYR A 11 -32.70 3.31 -0.82
CA TYR A 11 -31.75 4.02 0.04
C TYR A 11 -30.59 3.14 0.52
N CYS A 12 -30.84 1.87 0.83
CA CYS A 12 -29.79 0.92 1.22
C CYS A 12 -28.87 0.58 0.04
N GLU A 13 -29.43 0.36 -1.14
CA GLU A 13 -28.67 0.05 -2.36
C GLU A 13 -27.80 1.22 -2.82
N ASN A 14 -28.32 2.46 -2.74
CA ASN A 14 -27.57 3.65 -3.10
C ASN A 14 -26.43 3.94 -2.10
N ARG A 15 -26.65 3.72 -0.79
CA ARG A 15 -25.58 3.82 0.22
C ARG A 15 -24.49 2.77 0.04
N ASP A 16 -24.86 1.53 -0.25
CA ASP A 16 -23.89 0.45 -0.52
C ASP A 16 -23.06 0.73 -1.77
N THR A 17 -23.69 1.26 -2.82
CA THR A 17 -23.00 1.62 -4.07
C THR A 17 -22.04 2.79 -3.87
N THR A 18 -22.46 3.84 -3.17
CA THR A 18 -21.61 5.00 -2.87
C THR A 18 -20.39 4.60 -2.05
N ARG A 19 -20.58 3.76 -1.03
CA ARG A 19 -19.49 3.25 -0.18
C ARG A 19 -18.47 2.44 -0.99
N ARG A 20 -18.93 1.53 -1.85
CA ARG A 20 -18.05 0.72 -2.71
C ARG A 20 -17.24 1.57 -3.68
N THR A 21 -17.83 2.62 -4.24
CA THR A 21 -17.12 3.55 -5.13
C THR A 21 -16.02 4.30 -4.38
N LEU A 22 -16.30 4.76 -3.15
CA LEU A 22 -15.29 5.40 -2.30
C LEU A 22 -14.15 4.43 -1.99
N ASP A 23 -14.47 3.21 -1.55
CA ASP A 23 -13.45 2.18 -1.25
C ASP A 23 -12.54 1.93 -2.47
N LEU A 24 -13.11 1.86 -3.66
CA LEU A 24 -12.37 1.67 -4.91
C LEU A 24 -11.41 2.83 -5.22
N VAL A 25 -11.87 4.07 -5.02
CA VAL A 25 -11.02 5.27 -5.17
C VAL A 25 -9.90 5.26 -4.13
N PHE A 26 -10.18 4.94 -2.87
CA PHE A 26 -9.18 4.86 -1.81
C PHE A 26 -8.11 3.79 -2.10
N TYR A 27 -8.51 2.60 -2.55
CA TYR A 27 -7.56 1.55 -2.92
C TYR A 27 -6.72 1.94 -4.13
N GLY A 28 -7.33 2.53 -5.16
CA GLY A 28 -6.61 3.04 -6.32
C GLY A 28 -5.57 4.11 -5.93
N LEU A 29 -5.98 5.08 -5.10
CA LEU A 29 -5.09 6.12 -4.59
C LEU A 29 -3.94 5.53 -3.75
N THR A 30 -4.23 4.56 -2.90
CA THR A 30 -3.21 3.90 -2.05
C THR A 30 -2.16 3.20 -2.92
N ILE A 31 -2.58 2.47 -3.95
CA ILE A 31 -1.66 1.82 -4.90
C ILE A 31 -0.81 2.87 -5.62
N ALA A 32 -1.42 3.96 -6.09
CA ALA A 32 -0.73 5.02 -6.81
C ALA A 32 0.32 5.72 -5.93
N LEU A 33 -0.03 6.08 -4.69
CA LEU A 33 0.89 6.69 -3.74
C LEU A 33 2.05 5.75 -3.38
N PHE A 34 1.75 4.47 -3.15
CA PHE A 34 2.78 3.48 -2.88
C PHE A 34 3.75 3.31 -4.05
N ALA A 35 3.25 3.26 -5.27
CA ALA A 35 4.08 3.22 -6.48
C ALA A 35 4.94 4.48 -6.61
N ALA A 36 4.38 5.66 -6.32
CA ALA A 36 5.13 6.91 -6.32
C ALA A 36 6.28 6.88 -5.29
N THR A 37 6.06 6.36 -4.08
CA THR A 37 7.11 6.19 -3.05
C THR A 37 8.26 5.33 -3.56
N ILE A 38 7.98 4.18 -4.19
CA ILE A 38 9.01 3.31 -4.76
C ILE A 38 9.84 4.06 -5.81
N VAL A 39 9.17 4.79 -6.71
CA VAL A 39 9.84 5.55 -7.77
C VAL A 39 10.73 6.63 -7.18
N THR A 40 10.23 7.41 -6.21
CA THR A 40 11.03 8.47 -5.57
C THR A 40 12.22 7.91 -4.81
N ASP A 41 12.06 6.77 -4.14
CA ASP A 41 13.14 6.09 -3.42
C ASP A 41 14.22 5.59 -4.37
N LEU A 42 13.84 5.02 -5.52
CA LEU A 42 14.78 4.57 -6.53
C LEU A 42 15.56 5.74 -7.13
N ILE A 43 14.89 6.85 -7.43
CA ILE A 43 15.54 8.08 -7.92
C ILE A 43 16.55 8.58 -6.89
N ALA A 44 16.17 8.64 -5.61
CA ALA A 44 17.08 9.08 -4.54
C ALA A 44 18.32 8.18 -4.42
N VAL A 45 18.16 6.85 -4.49
CA VAL A 45 19.29 5.92 -4.49
C VAL A 45 20.22 6.16 -5.68
N ILE A 46 19.67 6.35 -6.87
CA ILE A 46 20.43 6.63 -8.09
C ILE A 46 21.19 7.96 -7.97
N GLU A 47 20.53 9.02 -7.50
CA GLU A 47 21.15 10.33 -7.31
C GLU A 47 22.31 10.27 -6.31
N HIS A 48 22.10 9.64 -5.15
CA HIS A 48 23.17 9.44 -4.16
C HIS A 48 24.30 8.53 -4.65
N TRP A 49 24.03 7.64 -5.62
CA TRP A 49 25.03 6.76 -6.21
C TRP A 49 25.94 7.48 -7.21
N PHE A 50 25.37 8.44 -7.95
CA PHE A 50 26.11 9.29 -8.89
C PHE A 50 26.77 10.48 -8.20
N ASP A 51 26.34 10.86 -6.99
CA ASP A 51 27.03 11.84 -6.16
C ASP A 51 28.29 11.24 -5.49
N THR A 52 29.21 12.10 -5.08
CA THR A 52 30.55 11.72 -4.57
C THR A 52 30.47 10.94 -3.24
N ASN A 53 29.37 11.11 -2.49
CA ASN A 53 29.20 10.56 -1.15
C ASN A 53 28.32 9.28 -1.14
N LYS A 54 28.93 8.16 -1.52
CA LYS A 54 28.30 6.83 -1.57
C LYS A 54 27.68 6.37 -0.24
N SER A 55 28.11 6.92 0.90
CA SER A 55 27.55 6.63 2.23
C SER A 55 26.05 6.90 2.33
N TRP A 56 25.55 7.96 1.67
CA TRP A 56 24.11 8.29 1.67
C TRP A 56 23.29 7.26 0.89
N ALA A 57 23.85 6.72 -0.20
CA ALA A 57 23.22 5.65 -0.98
C ALA A 57 23.07 4.37 -0.14
N TYR A 58 24.10 3.98 0.63
CA TYR A 58 24.02 2.81 1.51
C TYR A 58 22.99 2.98 2.62
N CYS A 59 22.93 4.15 3.27
CA CYS A 59 21.92 4.44 4.28
C CYS A 59 20.50 4.41 3.71
N THR A 60 20.29 5.01 2.54
CA THR A 60 19.00 4.96 1.82
C THR A 60 18.60 3.51 1.51
N ALA A 61 19.54 2.71 0.98
CA ALA A 61 19.30 1.30 0.68
C ALA A 61 18.98 0.49 1.95
N LEU A 62 19.66 0.74 3.07
CA LEU A 62 19.40 0.05 4.34
C LEU A 62 18.01 0.39 4.91
N LEU A 63 17.61 1.66 4.86
CA LEU A 63 16.28 2.11 5.28
C LEU A 63 15.15 1.52 4.44
N ILE A 64 15.43 1.11 3.20
CA ILE A 64 14.48 0.39 2.35
C ILE A 64 14.52 -1.11 2.66
N LEU A 65 15.70 -1.73 2.68
CA LEU A 65 15.86 -3.18 2.73
C LEU A 65 15.49 -3.78 4.09
N VAL A 66 15.88 -3.15 5.20
CA VAL A 66 15.70 -3.72 6.54
C VAL A 66 14.21 -3.78 6.94
N PRO A 67 13.43 -2.69 6.84
CA PRO A 67 11.99 -2.75 7.06
C PRO A 67 11.28 -3.72 6.13
N SER A 68 11.73 -3.83 4.90
CA SER A 68 11.02 -4.64 3.91
C SER A 68 11.26 -6.12 4.08
N PHE A 69 12.46 -6.50 4.53
CA PHE A 69 12.68 -7.85 5.04
C PHE A 69 11.72 -8.18 6.20
N PHE A 70 11.56 -7.25 7.16
CA PHE A 70 10.62 -7.42 8.27
C PHE A 70 9.16 -7.54 7.82
N LEU A 71 8.73 -6.70 6.87
CA LEU A 71 7.39 -6.75 6.27
C LEU A 71 7.15 -8.06 5.52
N GLN A 72 8.19 -8.63 4.91
CA GLN A 72 8.13 -9.94 4.27
C GLN A 72 7.87 -11.06 5.26
N LEU A 73 8.53 -11.03 6.43
CA LEU A 73 8.30 -11.99 7.51
C LEU A 73 6.88 -11.88 8.09
N LEU A 74 6.37 -10.66 8.28
CA LEU A 74 4.98 -10.44 8.72
C LEU A 74 3.97 -10.96 7.70
N SER A 75 4.20 -10.68 6.41
CA SER A 75 3.33 -11.15 5.34
C SER A 75 3.33 -12.69 5.24
N LEU A 76 4.49 -13.33 5.45
CA LEU A 76 4.63 -14.80 5.49
C LEU A 76 3.88 -15.41 6.68
N LYS A 77 3.99 -14.81 7.88
CA LYS A 77 3.26 -15.24 9.08
C LYS A 77 1.75 -15.22 8.85
N TRP A 78 1.22 -14.17 8.22
CA TRP A 78 -0.21 -14.11 7.88
C TRP A 78 -0.63 -15.10 6.79
N TYR A 79 0.29 -15.52 5.93
CA TYR A 79 0.02 -16.52 4.91
C TYR A 79 -0.09 -17.93 5.50
N GLN A 80 0.74 -18.27 6.50
CA GLN A 80 0.70 -19.56 7.18
C GLN A 80 -0.66 -19.83 7.83
N THR A 81 -1.34 -18.80 8.33
CA THR A 81 -2.69 -18.90 8.90
C THR A 81 -3.77 -19.26 7.86
N ASN A 82 -3.52 -19.04 6.57
CA ASN A 82 -4.50 -19.24 5.49
C ASN A 82 -4.30 -20.53 4.64
N GLY A 83 -3.30 -21.36 4.94
CA GLY A 83 -3.29 -22.79 4.64
C GLY A 83 -3.06 -23.29 3.19
N LYS A 84 -2.88 -22.45 2.16
CA LYS A 84 -2.56 -22.93 0.79
C LYS A 84 -1.63 -22.01 -0.01
N LEU A 85 -0.34 -22.33 -0.07
CA LEU A 85 0.69 -21.57 -0.81
C LEU A 85 0.76 -21.96 -2.30
N LYS A 86 0.60 -21.00 -3.22
CA LYS A 86 0.97 -21.15 -4.64
C LYS A 86 2.33 -20.50 -4.92
N LEU A 87 3.15 -21.13 -5.77
CA LEU A 87 4.51 -20.69 -6.15
C LEU A 87 4.61 -19.22 -6.62
N PHE A 88 3.55 -18.69 -7.26
CA PHE A 88 3.50 -17.31 -7.74
C PHE A 88 3.54 -16.27 -6.60
N GLN A 89 3.06 -16.61 -5.41
CA GLN A 89 3.17 -15.76 -4.22
C GLN A 89 4.59 -15.73 -3.67
N TRP A 90 5.37 -16.79 -3.88
CA TRP A 90 6.77 -16.88 -3.48
C TRP A 90 7.65 -15.91 -4.30
N ILE A 91 7.40 -15.79 -5.61
CA ILE A 91 8.13 -14.88 -6.50
C ILE A 91 7.79 -13.41 -6.20
N SER A 92 6.55 -13.10 -5.81
CA SER A 92 6.14 -11.75 -5.40
C SER A 92 6.79 -11.29 -4.08
N HIS A 93 7.23 -12.21 -3.22
CA HIS A 93 7.87 -11.85 -1.97
C HIS A 93 9.25 -11.21 -2.21
N MET A 94 10.03 -11.68 -3.19
CA MET A 94 11.41 -11.21 -3.42
C MET A 94 11.57 -9.72 -3.81
N PHE A 95 10.49 -8.99 -4.14
CA PHE A 95 10.61 -7.66 -4.76
C PHE A 95 9.74 -6.57 -4.13
N HIS A 96 9.49 -6.58 -2.81
CA HIS A 96 8.62 -5.57 -2.14
C HIS A 96 7.15 -5.49 -2.67
N LEU A 97 6.76 -6.33 -3.63
CA LEU A 97 5.46 -6.30 -4.31
C LEU A 97 4.32 -6.92 -3.49
N ALA A 98 4.61 -7.42 -2.28
CA ALA A 98 3.62 -8.06 -1.42
C ALA A 98 2.44 -7.12 -1.07
N VAL A 99 2.71 -5.83 -0.86
CA VAL A 99 1.67 -4.81 -0.60
C VAL A 99 0.82 -4.57 -1.85
N ILE A 100 1.47 -4.30 -3.00
CA ILE A 100 0.78 -4.07 -4.29
C ILE A 100 -0.08 -5.26 -4.67
N HIS A 101 0.44 -6.49 -4.55
CA HIS A 101 -0.30 -7.69 -4.87
C HIS A 101 -1.57 -7.84 -4.02
N ARG A 102 -1.50 -7.53 -2.71
CA ARG A 102 -2.68 -7.60 -1.83
C ARG A 102 -3.72 -6.53 -2.16
N PHE A 103 -3.31 -5.28 -2.42
CA PHE A 103 -4.24 -4.22 -2.83
C PHE A 103 -4.83 -4.44 -4.23
N TYR A 104 -4.05 -4.96 -5.17
CA TYR A 104 -4.53 -5.34 -6.48
C TYR A 104 -5.57 -6.47 -6.39
N PHE A 105 -5.30 -7.48 -5.57
CA PHE A 105 -6.25 -8.58 -5.35
C PHE A 105 -7.54 -8.10 -4.66
N LEU A 106 -7.44 -7.18 -3.70
CA LEU A 106 -8.59 -6.52 -3.07
C LEU A 106 -9.41 -5.71 -4.08
N LEU A 107 -8.75 -4.89 -4.91
CA LEU A 107 -9.39 -4.11 -5.96
C LEU A 107 -10.17 -5.01 -6.93
N ASN A 108 -9.55 -6.10 -7.38
CA ASN A 108 -10.20 -7.07 -8.25
C ASN A 108 -11.38 -7.79 -7.56
N SER A 109 -11.26 -8.08 -6.26
CA SER A 109 -12.32 -8.70 -5.47
C SER A 109 -13.52 -7.75 -5.28
N VAL A 110 -13.28 -6.46 -5.06
CA VAL A 110 -14.32 -5.43 -4.97
C VAL A 110 -15.00 -5.22 -6.32
N LEU A 111 -14.24 -5.13 -7.41
CA LEU A 111 -14.78 -5.07 -8.78
C LEU A 111 -15.65 -6.28 -9.11
N LYS A 112 -15.23 -7.48 -8.70
CA LYS A 112 -16.01 -8.70 -8.86
C LYS A 112 -17.27 -8.70 -7.99
N SER A 113 -17.19 -8.17 -6.77
CA SER A 113 -18.33 -7.98 -5.86
C SER A 113 -19.34 -6.92 -6.34
N MET A 114 -18.94 -6.00 -7.22
CA MET A 114 -19.87 -5.07 -7.85
C MET A 114 -20.71 -5.75 -8.94
N LYS A 115 -20.15 -6.78 -9.60
CA LYS A 115 -20.83 -7.53 -10.66
C LYS A 115 -21.72 -8.67 -10.13
N SER A 116 -21.52 -9.12 -8.90
CA SER A 116 -22.24 -10.27 -8.31
C SER A 116 -22.74 -9.96 -6.90
N LYS A 117 -23.93 -10.47 -6.52
CA LYS A 117 -24.41 -10.40 -5.14
C LYS A 117 -23.56 -11.31 -4.25
N ASN A 118 -22.64 -10.71 -3.48
CA ASN A 118 -21.79 -11.44 -2.55
C ASN A 118 -22.58 -12.03 -1.38
N THR A 119 -22.21 -13.25 -1.00
CA THR A 119 -22.68 -13.92 0.22
C THR A 119 -22.09 -13.26 1.46
N LEU A 120 -22.76 -13.39 2.62
CA LEU A 120 -22.27 -12.89 3.92
C LEU A 120 -20.84 -13.38 4.23
N LYS A 121 -20.56 -14.66 3.93
CA LYS A 121 -19.24 -15.27 4.14
C LYS A 121 -18.12 -14.65 3.29
N GLU A 122 -18.44 -14.22 2.06
CA GLU A 122 -17.49 -13.51 1.19
C GLU A 122 -17.23 -12.08 1.68
N LYS A 123 -18.26 -11.40 2.21
CA LYS A 123 -18.08 -10.07 2.81
C LYS A 123 -17.13 -10.12 4.01
N ASP A 124 -17.32 -11.09 4.92
CA ASP A 124 -16.44 -11.26 6.08
C ASP A 124 -15.00 -11.61 5.69
N TRP A 125 -14.83 -12.38 4.61
CA TRP A 125 -13.51 -12.67 4.05
C TRP A 125 -12.83 -11.42 3.49
N ILE A 126 -13.55 -10.61 2.70
CA ILE A 126 -13.03 -9.37 2.13
C ILE A 126 -12.63 -8.41 3.25
N PHE A 127 -13.45 -8.28 4.30
CA PHE A 127 -13.16 -7.40 5.43
C PHE A 127 -11.88 -7.81 6.18
N ARG A 128 -11.65 -9.11 6.42
CA ARG A 128 -10.39 -9.58 7.01
C ARG A 128 -9.19 -9.27 6.13
N LEU A 129 -9.34 -9.46 4.83
CA LEU A 129 -8.28 -9.18 3.87
C LEU A 129 -7.96 -7.69 3.77
N GLU A 130 -8.98 -6.83 3.82
CA GLU A 130 -8.86 -5.37 3.85
C GLU A 130 -8.10 -4.92 5.10
N ASN A 131 -8.48 -5.42 6.27
CA ASN A 131 -7.82 -5.12 7.53
C ASN A 131 -6.33 -5.53 7.52
N ASP A 132 -6.02 -6.71 6.99
CA ASP A 132 -4.64 -7.18 6.82
C ASP A 132 -3.84 -6.26 5.88
N ALA A 133 -4.43 -5.86 4.75
CA ALA A 133 -3.78 -4.99 3.78
C ALA A 133 -3.54 -3.58 4.34
N PHE A 134 -4.52 -3.01 5.04
CA PHE A 134 -4.38 -1.72 5.71
C PHE A 134 -3.31 -1.75 6.81
N THR A 135 -3.28 -2.83 7.60
CA THR A 135 -2.26 -3.03 8.63
C THR A 135 -0.87 -3.12 8.01
N LEU A 136 -0.71 -3.87 6.91
CA LEU A 136 0.57 -3.96 6.19
C LEU A 136 0.99 -2.61 5.61
N ASN A 137 0.05 -1.85 5.05
CA ASN A 137 0.30 -0.51 4.54
C ASN A 137 0.78 0.42 5.65
N LEU A 138 0.12 0.40 6.82
CA LEU A 138 0.50 1.20 7.98
C LEU A 138 1.94 0.91 8.43
N PHE A 139 2.30 -0.37 8.57
CA PHE A 139 3.68 -0.74 8.90
C PHE A 139 4.67 -0.28 7.83
N THR A 140 4.29 -0.36 6.56
CA THR A 140 5.15 0.06 5.46
C THR A 140 5.37 1.58 5.49
N SER A 141 4.31 2.35 5.71
CA SER A 141 4.41 3.81 5.87
C SER A 141 5.27 4.20 7.08
N LEU A 142 5.11 3.53 8.21
CA LEU A 142 5.85 3.85 9.44
C LEU A 142 7.32 3.41 9.42
N LEU A 143 7.62 2.24 8.85
CA LEU A 143 8.96 1.67 8.88
C LEU A 143 9.80 2.05 7.67
N VAL A 144 9.19 2.27 6.50
CA VAL A 144 9.88 2.66 5.27
C VAL A 144 9.68 4.15 5.01
N ALA A 145 8.45 4.58 4.72
CA ALA A 145 8.20 5.90 4.15
C ALA A 145 8.57 7.06 5.10
N VAL A 146 8.25 6.96 6.39
CA VAL A 146 8.55 8.02 7.36
C VAL A 146 10.06 8.17 7.61
N PRO A 147 10.82 7.12 7.97
CA PRO A 147 12.27 7.22 8.15
C PRO A 147 12.98 7.69 6.88
N GLN A 148 12.53 7.19 5.73
CA GLN A 148 13.07 7.57 4.43
C GLN A 148 12.80 9.04 4.11
N MET A 149 11.59 9.55 4.35
CA MET A 149 11.26 10.97 4.16
C MET A 149 12.12 11.87 5.07
N ILE A 150 12.27 11.51 6.34
CA ILE A 150 13.10 12.24 7.30
C ILE A 150 14.57 12.26 6.83
N PHE A 151 15.07 11.10 6.38
CA PHE A 151 16.43 10.98 5.90
C PHE A 151 16.67 11.79 4.63
N GLN A 152 15.79 11.70 3.63
CA GLN A 152 15.92 12.49 2.41
C GLN A 152 15.88 14.00 2.71
N LEU A 153 14.96 14.45 3.58
CA LEU A 153 14.91 15.85 4.01
C LEU A 153 16.21 16.29 4.69
N TYR A 154 16.78 15.44 5.55
CA TYR A 154 18.06 15.70 6.21
C TYR A 154 19.20 15.83 5.19
N THR A 155 19.30 14.92 4.21
CA THR A 155 20.34 15.00 3.16
C THR A 155 20.20 16.25 2.32
N MET A 156 18.98 16.66 1.98
CA MET A 156 18.71 17.90 1.25
C MET A 156 19.18 19.12 2.06
N ALA A 157 18.86 19.16 3.36
CA ALA A 157 19.26 20.26 4.24
C ALA A 157 20.79 20.36 4.41
N VAL A 158 21.47 19.23 4.60
CA VAL A 158 22.93 19.18 4.78
C VAL A 158 23.67 19.50 3.48
N SER A 159 23.19 19.01 2.34
CA SER A 159 23.80 19.26 1.03
C SER A 159 23.50 20.65 0.44
N GLN A 160 22.81 21.53 1.20
CA GLN A 160 22.36 22.86 0.74
C GLN A 160 21.59 22.85 -0.59
N ARG A 161 21.02 21.71 -0.99
CA ARG A 161 20.18 21.59 -2.20
C ARG A 161 18.78 22.21 -2.02
N VAL A 162 18.54 22.89 -0.89
CA VAL A 162 17.31 23.64 -0.58
C VAL A 162 17.49 25.14 -0.92
N THR A 163 18.01 25.44 -2.11
CA THR A 163 18.12 26.83 -2.60
C THR A 163 16.78 27.42 -3.06
N PHE A 164 15.76 26.59 -3.34
CA PHE A 164 14.51 27.06 -3.96
C PHE A 164 13.54 27.80 -3.00
N TRP A 165 13.51 27.46 -1.70
CA TRP A 165 12.47 28.01 -0.78
C TRP A 165 12.99 28.93 0.32
N THR A 166 14.31 29.04 0.53
CA THR A 166 14.89 29.87 1.60
C THR A 166 15.80 31.00 1.11
N SER A 167 15.88 31.22 -0.21
CA SER A 167 16.58 32.37 -0.76
C SER A 167 15.87 33.66 -0.30
N LYS A 168 16.46 34.33 0.69
CA LYS A 168 16.30 35.77 0.85
C LYS A 168 17.09 36.52 -0.21
#